data_AF-A0A534YF05-F1
#
_entry.id   AF-A0A534YF05-F1
#
_cell.length_a   1.000
_cell.length_b   1.000
_cell.length_c   1.000
_cell.angle_alpha   90.00
_cell.angle_beta   90.00
_cell.angle_gamma   90.00
#
_symmetry.space_group_name_H-M   'P 1'
#
loop_
_entity.id
_entity.type
_entity.pdbx_description
1 polymer ?
#
loop_
_entity_poly.entity_id
_entity_poly.type
_entity_poly.pdbx_seq_one_letter_code
_entity_poly.pdbx_strand_id
1 'polypeptide(L)'
;MTAERSRQHELVFRSLPFYANGTLNPQETGQLEAHLAGCLSCQAELVRWRDLAAAARSGPEWSPSPADWAAMESRIDRADGRARDTPIGFRETIRSWFAIAPAPMRWAFAAQAALVVVLAGALLFRPGGARIYETLSTPEKVAPSDRARLHVVFAEDATEREIRAALQDLKAVIVYGPS
;
A
#
# COMPACT_ATOMS: atom_id res chain seq x y z
N MET A 1 -49.54 -3.39 -13.14
CA MET A 1 -49.47 -1.91 -13.27
C MET A 1 -49.57 -1.15 -11.94
N THR A 2 -50.05 -1.74 -10.85
CA THR A 2 -50.17 -1.09 -9.53
C THR A 2 -48.85 -0.96 -8.77
N ALA A 3 -47.99 -1.97 -8.81
CA ALA A 3 -46.71 -1.97 -8.09
C ALA A 3 -45.71 -0.89 -8.57
N GLU A 4 -45.77 -0.51 -9.85
CA GLU A 4 -44.94 0.56 -10.39
C GLU A 4 -45.40 1.94 -9.89
N ARG A 5 -46.72 2.18 -9.89
CA ARG A 5 -47.32 3.41 -9.34
C ARG A 5 -47.06 3.56 -7.84
N SER A 6 -47.09 2.47 -7.07
CA SER A 6 -46.73 2.50 -5.65
C SER A 6 -45.25 2.84 -5.43
N ARG A 7 -44.34 2.34 -6.27
CA ARG A 7 -42.92 2.70 -6.20
C ARG A 7 -42.67 4.16 -6.58
N GLN A 8 -43.32 4.64 -7.64
CA GLN A 8 -43.26 6.06 -8.02
C GLN A 8 -43.80 6.97 -6.92
N HIS A 9 -44.90 6.58 -6.28
CA HIS A 9 -45.44 7.31 -5.13
C HIS A 9 -44.43 7.41 -3.98
N GLU A 10 -43.79 6.30 -3.59
CA GLU A 10 -42.78 6.28 -2.52
C GLU A 10 -41.57 7.17 -2.85
N LEU A 11 -41.08 7.10 -4.09
CA LEU A 11 -39.97 7.94 -4.55
C LEU A 11 -40.32 9.43 -4.50
N VAL A 12 -41.51 9.79 -4.96
CA VAL A 12 -42.01 11.17 -4.91
C VAL A 12 -42.17 11.62 -3.46
N PHE A 13 -42.76 10.79 -2.60
CA PHE A 13 -42.95 11.09 -1.19
C PHE A 13 -41.61 11.39 -0.48
N ARG A 14 -40.58 10.58 -0.73
CA ARG A 14 -39.24 10.78 -0.16
C ARG A 14 -38.52 12.02 -0.69
N SER A 15 -38.89 12.52 -1.87
CA SER A 15 -38.27 13.67 -2.51
C SER A 15 -38.98 15.01 -2.20
N LEU A 16 -40.17 15.00 -1.59
CA LEU A 16 -40.89 16.21 -1.19
C LEU A 16 -40.10 17.19 -0.32
N PRO A 17 -39.27 16.78 0.66
CA PRO A 17 -38.48 17.72 1.46
C PRO A 17 -37.47 18.50 0.60
N PHE A 18 -36.84 17.83 -0.37
CA PHE A 18 -35.87 18.44 -1.27
C PHE A 18 -36.54 19.40 -2.25
N TYR A 19 -37.74 19.06 -2.72
CA TYR A 19 -38.56 19.98 -3.52
C TYR A 19 -38.98 21.22 -2.72
N ALA A 20 -39.42 21.04 -1.47
CA ALA A 20 -39.79 22.15 -0.59
C ALA A 20 -38.60 23.08 -0.25
N ASN A 21 -37.38 22.53 -0.26
CA ASN A 21 -36.13 23.26 -0.06
C ASN A 21 -35.52 23.82 -1.37
N GLY A 22 -36.08 23.49 -2.54
CA GLY A 22 -35.57 23.94 -3.84
C GLY A 22 -34.23 23.33 -4.23
N THR A 23 -33.88 22.15 -3.72
CA THR A 23 -32.58 21.49 -3.94
C THR A 23 -32.59 20.36 -4.97
N LEU A 24 -33.76 20.06 -5.55
CA LEU A 24 -33.88 19.07 -6.63
C LEU A 24 -33.37 19.62 -7.96
N ASN A 25 -32.89 18.72 -8.82
CA ASN A 25 -32.53 19.10 -10.18
C ASN A 25 -33.79 19.32 -11.05
N PRO A 26 -33.66 19.97 -12.23
CA PRO A 26 -34.82 20.27 -13.09
C PRO A 26 -35.55 19.02 -13.61
N GLN A 27 -34.82 17.93 -13.85
CA GLN A 27 -35.40 16.67 -14.34
C GLN A 27 -36.24 15.97 -13.26
N GLU A 28 -35.73 15.90 -12.03
CA GLU A 28 -36.42 15.36 -10.86
C GLU A 28 -37.65 16.20 -10.53
N THR A 29 -37.53 17.52 -10.63
CA THR A 29 -38.63 18.45 -10.42
C THR A 29 -39.79 18.18 -11.39
N GLY A 30 -39.52 18.04 -12.69
CA GLY A 30 -40.57 17.75 -13.67
C GLY A 30 -41.27 16.40 -13.45
N GLN A 31 -40.54 15.37 -13.02
CA GLN A 31 -41.13 14.07 -12.67
C GLN A 31 -42.04 14.15 -11.44
N LEU A 32 -41.61 14.91 -10.43
CA LEU A 32 -42.38 15.14 -9.22
C LEU A 32 -43.67 15.91 -9.50
N GLU A 33 -43.59 16.99 -10.28
CA GLU A 33 -44.75 17.83 -10.63
C GLU A 33 -45.81 17.05 -11.42
N ALA A 34 -45.38 16.17 -12.33
CA ALA A 34 -46.28 15.29 -13.06
C ALA A 34 -47.07 14.34 -12.13
N HIS A 35 -46.44 13.80 -11.09
CA HIS A 35 -47.13 12.96 -10.10
C HIS A 35 -47.99 13.79 -9.15
N LEU A 36 -47.51 14.96 -8.73
CA LEU A 36 -48.25 15.88 -7.87
C LEU A 36 -49.55 16.33 -8.50
N ALA A 37 -49.61 16.51 -9.83
CA ALA A 37 -50.84 16.86 -10.54
C ALA A 37 -51.98 15.84 -10.33
N GLY A 38 -51.67 14.58 -10.03
CA GLY A 38 -52.64 13.50 -9.88
C GLY A 38 -52.81 12.94 -8.45
N CYS A 39 -52.01 13.37 -7.48
CA CYS A 39 -51.96 12.72 -6.16
C CYS A 39 -52.21 13.69 -4.99
N LEU A 40 -53.44 13.68 -4.47
CA LEU A 40 -53.86 14.56 -3.35
C LEU A 40 -53.08 14.32 -2.05
N SER A 41 -52.66 13.09 -1.76
CA SER A 41 -51.89 12.81 -0.54
C SER A 41 -50.49 13.42 -0.59
N CYS A 42 -49.81 13.35 -1.74
CA CYS A 42 -48.52 14.01 -1.93
C CYS A 42 -48.63 15.53 -1.93
N GLN A 43 -49.72 16.11 -2.46
CA GLN A 43 -49.97 17.55 -2.37
C GLN A 43 -50.16 18.01 -0.92
N ALA A 44 -50.96 17.28 -0.13
CA ALA A 44 -51.17 17.60 1.29
C ALA A 44 -49.87 17.48 2.11
N GLU A 45 -49.06 16.47 1.84
CA GLU A 45 -47.74 16.33 2.46
C GLU A 45 -46.79 17.46 2.06
N LEU A 46 -46.81 17.89 0.80
CA LEU A 46 -45.99 19.00 0.34
C LEU A 46 -46.29 20.31 1.08
N VAL A 47 -47.55 20.58 1.41
CA VAL A 47 -47.94 21.74 2.23
C VAL A 47 -47.25 21.66 3.60
N ARG A 48 -47.29 20.49 4.27
CA ARG A 48 -46.61 20.29 5.56
C ARG A 48 -45.11 20.55 5.47
N TRP A 49 -44.45 20.05 4.43
CA TRP A 49 -43.02 20.28 4.23
C TRP A 49 -42.70 21.76 3.98
N ARG A 50 -43.56 22.49 3.25
CA ARG A 50 -43.39 23.93 3.03
C ARG A 50 -43.56 24.72 4.33
N ASP A 51 -44.54 24.37 5.15
CA ASP A 51 -44.75 24.99 6.46
C ASP A 51 -43.55 24.74 7.38
N LEU A 52 -43.04 23.51 7.42
CA LEU A 52 -41.86 23.16 8.20
C LEU A 52 -40.61 23.88 7.70
N ALA A 53 -40.41 23.99 6.38
CA ALA A 53 -39.31 24.72 5.80
C ALA A 53 -39.40 26.24 6.08
N ALA A 54 -40.61 26.80 6.08
CA ALA A 54 -40.85 28.19 6.46
C ALA A 54 -40.54 28.43 7.94
N ALA A 55 -41.00 27.54 8.83
CA ALA A 55 -40.70 27.60 10.26
C ALA A 55 -39.19 27.49 10.52
N ALA A 56 -38.49 26.56 9.86
CA ALA A 56 -37.05 26.38 9.99
C ALA A 56 -36.27 27.64 9.56
N ARG A 57 -36.67 28.29 8.47
CA ARG A 57 -36.06 29.55 8.00
C ARG A 57 -36.36 30.76 8.88
N SER A 58 -37.45 30.72 9.64
CA SER A 58 -37.82 31.80 10.58
C SER A 58 -37.10 31.70 11.93
N GLY A 59 -36.33 30.63 12.16
CA GLY A 59 -35.53 30.47 13.36
C GLY A 59 -34.41 31.51 13.45
N PRO A 60 -33.88 31.78 14.67
CA PRO A 60 -32.71 32.62 14.82
C PRO A 60 -31.53 32.02 14.06
N GLU A 61 -30.88 32.84 13.24
CA GLU A 61 -29.64 32.49 12.54
C GLU A 61 -28.58 32.17 13.61
N TRP A 62 -28.31 30.89 13.82
CA TRP A 62 -27.24 30.48 14.72
C TRP A 62 -25.92 30.62 13.98
N SER A 63 -25.05 31.50 14.48
CA SER A 63 -23.68 31.65 14.00
C SER A 63 -22.73 31.37 15.16
N PRO A 64 -21.73 30.48 14.97
CA PRO A 64 -20.75 30.21 16.01
C PRO A 64 -19.95 31.47 16.32
N SER A 65 -19.67 31.72 17.60
CA SER A 65 -18.78 32.81 17.97
C SER A 65 -17.34 32.47 17.57
N PRO A 66 -16.45 33.47 17.39
CA PRO A 66 -15.03 33.21 17.16
C PRO A 66 -14.38 32.35 18.27
N ALA A 67 -14.89 32.43 19.50
CA ALA A 67 -14.43 31.61 20.62
C ALA A 67 -14.86 30.14 20.48
N ASP A 68 -16.07 29.87 20.00
CA ASP A 68 -16.55 28.51 19.71
C ASP A 68 -15.73 27.87 18.60
N TRP A 69 -15.39 28.66 17.58
CA TRP A 69 -14.51 28.23 16.50
C TRP A 69 -13.11 27.86 17.00
N ALA A 70 -12.47 28.74 17.77
CA ALA A 70 -11.15 28.46 18.36
C ALA A 70 -11.18 27.24 19.30
N ALA A 71 -12.26 27.05 20.05
CA ALA A 71 -12.46 25.86 20.88
C ALA A 71 -12.56 24.58 20.03
N MET A 72 -13.25 24.63 18.89
CA MET A 72 -13.34 23.51 17.95
C MET A 72 -11.97 23.20 17.32
N GLU A 73 -11.25 24.21 16.84
CA GLU A 73 -9.92 24.08 16.24
C GLU A 73 -8.92 23.46 17.23
N SER A 74 -8.90 23.94 18.47
CA SER A 74 -8.04 23.36 19.51
C SER A 74 -8.36 21.90 19.85
N ARG A 75 -9.61 21.46 19.68
CA ARG A 75 -10.01 20.06 19.87
C ARG A 75 -9.54 19.18 18.72
N ILE A 76 -9.56 19.70 17.49
CA ILE A 76 -9.05 19.01 16.29
C ILE A 76 -7.53 18.88 16.42
N ASP A 77 -6.83 19.96 16.73
CA ASP A 77 -5.37 19.95 16.91
C ASP A 77 -4.92 19.00 18.02
N ARG A 78 -5.69 18.89 19.12
CA ARG A 78 -5.40 17.90 20.18
C ARG A 78 -5.65 16.46 19.73
N ALA A 79 -6.61 16.22 18.84
CA ALA A 79 -6.86 14.89 18.29
C ALA A 79 -5.74 14.48 17.32
N ASP A 80 -5.35 15.40 16.44
CA ASP A 80 -4.26 15.22 15.48
C ASP A 80 -2.89 15.14 16.16
N GLY A 81 -2.65 16.00 17.15
CA GLY A 81 -1.44 16.03 17.96
C GLY A 81 -1.26 14.74 18.75
N ARG A 82 -2.32 14.16 19.33
CA ARG A 82 -2.24 12.84 19.97
C ARG A 82 -1.90 11.72 18.99
N ALA A 83 -2.36 11.81 17.74
CA ALA A 83 -2.01 10.86 16.68
C ALA A 83 -0.57 11.04 16.17
N ARG A 84 0.00 12.25 16.28
CA ARG A 84 1.36 12.58 15.83
C ARG A 84 2.45 12.43 16.91
N ASP A 85 2.12 12.71 18.18
CA ASP A 85 3.08 12.76 19.31
C ASP A 85 3.13 11.49 20.16
N THR A 86 2.32 10.47 19.84
CA THR A 86 2.60 9.13 20.36
C THR A 86 3.46 8.40 19.34
N PRO A 87 4.81 8.36 19.50
CA PRO A 87 5.58 7.36 18.80
C PRO A 87 5.02 6.03 19.28
N ILE A 88 4.21 5.38 18.44
CA ILE A 88 3.72 4.03 18.73
C ILE A 88 4.98 3.18 18.70
N GLY A 89 5.59 3.02 19.87
CA GLY A 89 6.83 2.28 20.00
C GLY A 89 6.54 0.89 19.44
N PHE A 90 7.41 0.38 18.58
CA PHE A 90 7.26 -0.95 17.98
C PHE A 90 6.87 -2.02 19.03
N ARG A 91 7.38 -1.87 20.26
CA ARG A 91 7.05 -2.71 21.43
C ARG A 91 5.59 -2.58 21.89
N GLU A 92 5.03 -1.38 21.86
CA GLU A 92 3.64 -1.08 22.26
C GLU A 92 2.63 -1.54 21.20
N THR A 93 2.97 -1.39 19.91
CA THR A 93 2.21 -1.95 18.79
C THR A 93 2.16 -3.48 18.86
N ILE A 94 3.31 -4.12 19.10
CA ILE A 94 3.37 -5.59 19.26
C ILE A 94 2.54 -6.01 20.47
N ARG A 95 2.68 -5.32 21.62
CA ARG A 95 1.97 -5.68 22.84
C ARG A 95 0.45 -5.55 22.69
N SER A 96 -0.05 -4.51 22.01
CA SER A 96 -1.49 -4.33 21.78
C SER A 96 -2.05 -5.39 20.83
N TRP A 97 -1.31 -5.75 19.77
CA TRP A 97 -1.68 -6.85 18.87
C TRP A 97 -1.73 -8.21 19.60
N PHE A 98 -0.76 -8.48 20.48
CA PHE A 98 -0.75 -9.71 21.29
C PHE A 98 -1.82 -9.74 22.39
N ALA A 99 -2.30 -8.57 22.84
CA ALA A 99 -3.38 -8.47 23.84
C ALA A 99 -4.77 -8.72 23.25
N ILE A 100 -4.97 -8.41 21.96
CA ILE A 100 -6.25 -8.58 21.25
C ILE A 100 -6.33 -9.96 20.55
N ALA A 101 -5.18 -10.60 20.30
CA ALA A 101 -5.12 -11.88 19.63
C ALA A 101 -5.60 -13.06 20.52
N PRO A 102 -6.54 -13.90 20.05
CA PRO A 102 -6.97 -15.10 20.77
C PRO A 102 -5.80 -16.08 20.98
N ALA A 103 -5.81 -16.80 22.11
CA ALA A 103 -4.72 -17.68 22.55
C ALA A 103 -4.10 -18.61 21.47
N PRO A 104 -4.85 -19.28 20.57
CA PRO A 104 -4.24 -20.13 19.53
C PRO A 104 -3.41 -19.34 18.51
N MET A 105 -3.77 -18.09 18.21
CA MET A 105 -3.06 -17.24 17.26
C MET A 105 -1.65 -16.86 17.77
N ARG A 106 -1.49 -16.73 19.09
CA ARG A 106 -0.21 -16.41 19.72
C ARG A 106 0.82 -17.54 19.51
N TRP A 107 0.37 -18.79 19.55
CA TRP A 107 1.21 -19.95 19.26
C TRP A 107 1.59 -20.04 17.78
N ALA A 108 0.67 -19.69 16.86
CA ALA A 108 0.96 -19.63 15.43
C ALA A 108 2.05 -18.59 15.11
N PHE A 109 1.99 -17.39 15.70
CA PHE A 109 3.04 -16.38 15.54
C PHE A 109 4.38 -16.80 16.13
N ALA A 110 4.37 -17.45 17.31
CA ALA A 110 5.59 -17.97 17.91
C ALA A 110 6.24 -19.06 17.03
N ALA A 111 5.44 -19.96 16.47
CA ALA A 111 5.91 -21.00 15.54
C ALA A 111 6.47 -20.40 14.25
N GLN A 112 5.79 -19.41 13.65
CA GLN A 112 6.25 -18.69 12.47
C GLN A 112 7.59 -17.98 12.72
N ALA A 113 7.72 -17.29 13.86
CA ALA A 113 8.96 -16.61 14.23
C ALA A 113 10.12 -17.62 14.42
N ALA A 114 9.85 -18.74 15.09
CA ALA A 114 10.83 -19.82 15.24
C ALA A 114 11.27 -20.38 13.88
N LEU A 115 10.33 -20.60 12.95
CA LEU A 115 10.63 -21.07 11.59
C LEU A 115 11.52 -20.07 10.83
N VAL A 116 11.24 -18.77 10.93
CA VAL A 116 12.04 -17.71 10.30
C VAL A 116 13.47 -17.69 10.88
N VAL A 117 13.62 -17.82 12.20
CA VAL A 117 14.94 -17.89 12.85
C VAL A 117 15.71 -19.13 12.41
N VAL A 118 15.04 -20.29 12.34
CA VAL A 118 15.65 -21.53 11.85
C VAL A 118 16.07 -21.40 10.38
N LEU A 119 15.23 -20.81 9.53
CA LEU A 119 15.53 -20.59 8.11
C LEU A 119 16.70 -19.61 7.93
N ALA A 120 16.70 -18.51 8.68
CA ALA A 120 17.79 -17.54 8.67
C ALA A 120 19.11 -18.17 9.15
N GLY A 121 19.05 -18.97 10.22
CA GLY A 121 20.18 -19.77 10.68
C GLY A 121 20.66 -20.73 9.60
N ALA A 122 19.77 -21.50 8.98
CA ALA A 122 20.13 -22.44 7.91
C ALA A 122 20.77 -21.75 6.69
N LEU A 123 20.34 -20.54 6.36
CA LEU A 123 20.93 -19.73 5.29
C LEU A 123 22.31 -19.17 5.68
N LEU A 124 22.46 -18.66 6.90
CA LEU A 124 23.70 -18.06 7.40
C LEU A 124 24.78 -19.10 7.70
N PHE A 125 24.40 -20.27 8.20
CA PHE A 125 25.29 -21.39 8.50
C PHE A 125 25.46 -22.35 7.32
N ARG A 126 24.94 -22.00 6.12
CA ARG A 126 25.21 -22.79 4.92
C ARG A 126 26.72 -22.75 4.67
N PRO A 127 27.46 -23.86 4.84
CA PRO A 127 28.88 -23.87 4.55
C PRO A 127 29.04 -23.48 3.08
N GLY A 128 29.80 -22.41 2.84
CA GLY A 128 30.03 -21.84 1.52
C GLY A 128 30.81 -22.83 0.66
N GLY A 129 30.12 -23.81 0.07
CA GLY A 129 30.60 -24.51 -1.09
C GLY A 129 30.73 -23.47 -2.20
N ALA A 130 31.96 -23.24 -2.66
CA ALA A 130 32.26 -22.33 -3.76
C ALA A 130 31.20 -22.48 -4.84
N ARG A 131 30.43 -21.43 -5.10
CA ARG A 131 29.49 -21.44 -6.22
C ARG A 131 30.32 -21.43 -7.48
N ILE A 132 30.58 -22.61 -8.02
CA ILE A 132 31.16 -22.80 -9.33
C ILE A 132 30.06 -22.42 -10.31
N TYR A 133 30.17 -21.23 -10.89
CA TYR A 133 29.29 -20.83 -11.99
C TYR A 133 29.76 -21.60 -13.22
N GLU A 134 28.92 -22.49 -13.73
CA GLU A 134 29.18 -23.30 -14.92
C GLU A 134 28.71 -22.51 -16.14
N THR A 135 29.64 -22.14 -17.02
CA THR A 135 29.33 -21.47 -18.29
C THR A 135 29.36 -22.51 -19.41
N LEU A 136 28.48 -22.36 -20.41
CA LEU A 136 28.36 -23.24 -21.58
C LEU A 136 29.66 -23.37 -22.42
N SER A 137 30.64 -22.51 -22.15
CA SER A 137 31.94 -22.48 -22.83
C SER A 137 33.05 -23.13 -22.02
N THR A 138 32.78 -23.70 -20.86
CA THR A 138 33.81 -24.36 -20.04
C THR A 138 34.17 -25.68 -20.70
N PRO A 139 35.39 -25.86 -21.24
CA PRO A 139 35.82 -27.17 -21.70
C PRO A 139 35.83 -28.11 -20.49
N GLU A 140 35.23 -29.28 -20.68
CA GLU A 140 35.07 -30.38 -19.74
C GLU A 140 36.22 -30.44 -18.73
N LYS A 141 35.87 -30.38 -17.43
CA LYS A 141 36.75 -30.44 -16.26
C LYS A 141 38.10 -31.07 -16.60
N VAL A 142 39.11 -30.22 -16.84
CA VAL A 142 40.50 -30.70 -16.86
C VAL A 142 40.76 -31.21 -15.45
N ALA A 143 40.84 -32.54 -15.32
CA ALA A 143 41.23 -33.22 -14.08
C ALA A 143 42.42 -32.48 -13.46
N PRO A 144 42.50 -32.37 -12.12
CA PRO A 144 43.60 -31.68 -11.47
C PRO A 144 44.91 -32.32 -11.93
N SER A 145 45.58 -31.69 -12.89
CA SER A 145 46.93 -32.03 -13.26
C SER A 145 47.77 -31.75 -12.03
N ASP A 146 48.62 -32.70 -11.65
CA ASP A 146 49.57 -32.62 -10.52
C ASP A 146 50.67 -31.55 -10.72
N ARG A 147 50.38 -30.57 -11.57
CA ARG A 147 51.24 -29.48 -11.99
C ARG A 147 50.45 -28.19 -11.80
N ALA A 148 51.03 -27.31 -10.98
CA ALA A 148 50.51 -25.97 -10.79
C ALA A 148 50.44 -25.26 -12.15
N ARG A 149 49.25 -24.77 -12.51
CA ARG A 149 49.06 -23.89 -13.66
C ARG A 149 49.09 -22.46 -13.16
N LEU A 150 50.07 -21.68 -13.63
CA LEU A 150 50.18 -20.26 -13.34
C LEU A 150 49.78 -19.46 -14.57
N HIS A 151 48.79 -18.58 -14.43
CA HIS A 151 48.43 -17.62 -15.47
C HIS A 151 49.17 -16.31 -15.20
N VAL A 152 50.10 -15.95 -16.09
CA VAL A 152 50.91 -14.74 -15.97
C VAL A 152 50.40 -13.73 -17.01
N VAL A 153 50.03 -12.54 -16.55
CA VAL A 153 49.68 -11.42 -17.41
C VAL A 153 50.87 -10.47 -17.41
N PHE A 154 51.43 -10.20 -18.58
CA PHE A 154 52.53 -9.24 -18.73
C PHE A 154 51.96 -7.81 -18.66
N ALA A 155 52.75 -6.88 -18.11
CA ALA A 155 52.40 -5.46 -18.12
C ALA A 155 52.32 -4.94 -19.57
N GLU A 156 51.45 -3.97 -19.83
CA GLU A 156 51.16 -3.48 -21.19
C GLU A 156 52.38 -2.82 -21.89
N ASP A 157 53.34 -2.34 -21.11
CA ASP A 157 54.58 -1.69 -21.55
C ASP A 157 55.80 -2.63 -21.58
N ALA A 158 55.63 -3.90 -21.17
CA ALA A 158 56.71 -4.86 -21.14
C ALA A 158 57.22 -5.16 -22.56
N THR A 159 58.51 -4.93 -22.80
CA THR A 159 59.10 -5.20 -24.11
C THR A 159 59.36 -6.69 -24.30
N GLU A 160 59.31 -7.18 -25.54
CA GLU A 160 59.54 -8.61 -25.87
C GLU A 160 60.88 -9.12 -25.30
N ARG A 161 61.89 -8.25 -25.30
CA ARG A 161 63.23 -8.57 -24.78
C ARG A 161 63.20 -8.86 -23.27
N GLU A 162 62.41 -8.10 -22.51
CA GLU A 162 62.25 -8.28 -21.06
C GLU A 162 61.45 -9.54 -20.75
N ILE A 163 60.37 -9.79 -21.50
CA ILE A 163 59.57 -11.02 -21.39
C ILE A 163 60.44 -12.24 -21.67
N ARG A 164 61.24 -12.21 -22.75
CA ARG A 164 62.13 -13.31 -23.13
C ARG A 164 63.23 -13.53 -22.12
N ALA A 165 63.81 -12.47 -21.57
CA ALA A 165 64.81 -12.57 -20.51
C ALA A 165 64.23 -13.21 -19.24
N ALA A 166 63.02 -12.82 -18.82
CA ALA A 166 62.35 -13.39 -17.66
C ALA A 166 62.00 -14.89 -17.85
N LEU A 167 61.52 -15.27 -19.04
CA LEU A 167 61.24 -16.68 -19.34
C LEU A 167 62.52 -17.54 -19.37
N GLN A 168 63.62 -17.00 -19.88
CA GLN A 168 64.92 -17.70 -19.90
C GLN A 168 65.49 -17.88 -18.49
N ASP A 169 65.37 -16.87 -17.63
CA ASP A 169 65.81 -16.95 -16.22
C ASP A 169 65.05 -18.05 -15.46
N LEU A 170 63.73 -18.14 -15.70
CA LEU A 170 62.88 -19.19 -15.16
C LEU A 170 63.06 -20.56 -15.84
N LYS A 171 63.96 -20.68 -16.83
CA LYS A 171 64.15 -21.87 -17.67
C LYS A 171 62.84 -22.39 -18.29
N ALA A 172 61.92 -21.47 -18.60
CA ALA A 172 60.68 -21.81 -19.25
C ALA A 172 60.90 -22.13 -20.73
N VAL A 173 60.17 -23.13 -21.24
CA VAL A 173 60.17 -23.54 -22.66
C VAL A 173 58.80 -23.20 -23.24
N ILE A 174 58.78 -22.51 -24.37
CA ILE A 174 57.53 -22.18 -25.08
C ILE A 174 57.07 -23.43 -25.82
N VAL A 175 55.96 -24.02 -25.38
CA VAL A 175 55.41 -25.25 -25.97
C VAL A 175 54.39 -24.95 -27.06
N TYR A 176 53.61 -23.86 -26.94
CA TYR A 176 52.59 -23.47 -27.91
C TYR A 176 52.33 -21.96 -27.86
N GLY A 177 51.96 -21.36 -29.00
CA GLY A 177 51.57 -19.95 -29.11
C GLY A 177 50.70 -19.72 -30.35
N PRO A 178 49.86 -18.66 -30.38
CA PRO A 178 49.14 -18.28 -31.58
C PRO A 178 50.15 -17.89 -32.68
N SER A 179 49.96 -18.42 -33.89
CA SER A 179 50.69 -18.01 -35.09
C SER A 179 50.25 -16.64 -35.57
#